data_AF-A0A5N1JL99-F1
#
_entry.id   AF-A0A5N1JL99-F1
#
_cell.length_a   1.000
_cell.length_b   1.000
_cell.length_c   1.000
_cell.angle_alpha   90.00
_cell.angle_beta   90.00
_cell.angle_gamma   90.00
#
_symmetry.space_group_name_H-M   'P 1'
#
loop_
_entity.id
_entity.type
_entity.pdbx_description
1 polymer ?
#
loop_
_entity_poly.entity_id
_entity_poly.type
_entity_poly.pdbx_seq_one_letter_code
_entity_poly.pdbx_strand_id
1 'polypeptide(L)'
;MGTYKNEGFEPATIQLLKEECKEDGSSFVYVEDEDDDLEVLNSGECVHVQFVGKHKENEVIYDAIIYTLRLHHSSLVYEMAMEKVKKSFPQYIPVEERKPDYRIDAELEEEIELFLTELIEEIEETEAVKVQEHIEIDHEFEYGISLDVCLNVEEISEEVIEDFIARFNSNTLTLDKTMYSFTNDEPEE
;
A
#
# COMPACT_ATOMS: atom_id res chain seq x y z
N MET A 1 25.39 -6.25 23.08
CA MET A 1 25.12 -5.30 21.99
C MET A 1 25.16 -6.09 20.71
N GLY A 2 24.00 -6.60 20.28
CA GLY A 2 23.90 -7.17 18.94
C GLY A 2 23.99 -6.01 17.96
N THR A 3 25.01 -6.02 17.12
CA THR A 3 25.04 -5.17 15.93
C THR A 3 23.93 -5.71 15.04
N TYR A 4 22.74 -5.11 15.11
CA TYR A 4 21.72 -5.31 14.09
C TYR A 4 22.35 -4.85 12.78
N LYS A 5 22.76 -5.83 11.97
CA LYS A 5 23.40 -5.60 10.69
C LYS A 5 22.28 -5.71 9.67
N ASN A 6 21.78 -4.56 9.25
CA ASN A 6 20.75 -4.48 8.23
C ASN A 6 21.32 -5.12 6.94
N GLU A 7 20.72 -6.24 6.52
CA GLU A 7 21.21 -7.08 5.42
C GLU A 7 21.03 -6.41 4.05
N GLY A 8 20.11 -5.44 3.94
CA GLY A 8 19.88 -4.68 2.71
C GLY A 8 21.02 -3.71 2.35
N PHE A 9 21.99 -3.51 3.24
CA PHE A 9 23.26 -2.81 2.95
C PHE A 9 24.41 -3.77 2.66
N GLU A 10 24.20 -5.10 2.72
CA GLU A 10 25.27 -6.05 2.45
C GLU A 10 25.56 -6.17 0.95
N PRO A 11 26.84 -6.04 0.54
CA PRO A 11 27.19 -6.08 -0.87
C PRO A 11 26.89 -7.44 -1.52
N ALA A 12 26.90 -8.54 -0.74
CA ALA A 12 26.55 -9.87 -1.23
C ALA A 12 25.05 -9.96 -1.58
N THR A 13 24.18 -9.46 -0.70
CA THR A 13 22.74 -9.44 -0.89
C THR A 13 22.35 -8.50 -2.05
N ILE A 14 22.95 -7.31 -2.09
CA ILE A 14 22.77 -6.35 -3.20
C ILE A 14 23.20 -6.98 -4.54
N GLN A 15 24.30 -7.73 -4.54
CA GLN A 15 24.80 -8.39 -5.76
C GLN A 15 23.86 -9.49 -6.22
N LEU A 16 23.33 -10.30 -5.29
CA LEU A 16 22.35 -11.33 -5.59
C LEU A 16 21.08 -10.74 -6.21
N LEU A 17 20.52 -9.69 -5.60
CA LEU A 17 19.33 -9.01 -6.14
C LEU A 17 19.59 -8.43 -7.54
N LYS A 18 20.78 -7.87 -7.78
CA LYS A 18 21.17 -7.39 -9.12
C LYS A 18 21.30 -8.49 -10.15
N GLU A 19 21.79 -9.66 -9.74
CA GLU A 19 21.87 -10.83 -10.62
C GLU A 19 20.47 -11.28 -11.02
N GLU A 20 19.54 -11.37 -10.06
CA GLU A 20 18.13 -11.72 -10.32
C GLU A 20 17.45 -10.72 -11.26
N CYS A 21 17.52 -9.42 -10.95
CA CYS A 21 17.03 -8.34 -11.82
C CYS A 21 17.58 -8.48 -13.26
N LYS A 22 18.86 -8.82 -13.40
CA LYS A 22 19.51 -8.96 -14.72
C LYS A 22 19.10 -10.23 -15.47
N GLU A 23 18.81 -11.32 -14.76
CA GLU A 23 18.30 -12.55 -15.35
C GLU A 23 16.88 -12.37 -15.89
N ASP A 24 16.05 -11.62 -15.17
CA ASP A 24 14.67 -11.30 -15.56
C ASP A 24 14.60 -10.18 -16.62
N GLY A 25 15.61 -9.30 -16.66
CA GLY A 25 15.66 -8.16 -17.58
C GLY A 25 14.93 -6.92 -17.06
N SER A 26 14.61 -6.92 -15.77
CA SER A 26 13.86 -5.90 -15.03
C SER A 26 14.78 -5.15 -14.05
N SER A 27 14.37 -3.97 -13.59
CA SER A 27 15.12 -3.16 -12.60
C SER A 27 14.76 -3.50 -11.15
N PHE A 28 13.82 -4.43 -10.95
CA PHE A 28 13.27 -4.85 -9.68
C PHE A 28 12.92 -6.34 -9.68
N VAL A 29 12.60 -6.86 -8.50
CA VAL A 29 11.97 -8.18 -8.32
C VAL A 29 10.68 -8.00 -7.53
N TYR A 30 9.68 -8.83 -7.83
CA TYR A 30 8.48 -8.92 -6.99
C TYR A 30 8.81 -9.67 -5.72
N VAL A 31 8.33 -9.15 -4.58
CA VAL A 31 8.38 -9.88 -3.32
C VAL A 31 7.08 -10.66 -3.21
N GLU A 32 7.17 -11.97 -3.41
CA GLU A 32 6.06 -12.88 -3.11
C GLU A 32 6.04 -13.06 -1.58
N ASP A 33 5.11 -12.38 -0.89
CA ASP A 33 4.81 -12.72 0.50
C ASP A 33 4.21 -14.13 0.52
N GLU A 34 4.76 -15.05 1.34
CA GLU A 34 4.28 -16.44 1.44
C GLU A 34 2.80 -16.54 1.88
N ASP A 35 2.24 -15.43 2.38
CA ASP A 35 0.82 -15.19 2.64
C ASP A 35 0.19 -14.39 1.48
N ASP A 36 0.10 -15.03 0.30
CA ASP A 36 -0.63 -14.59 -0.92
C ASP A 36 -2.16 -14.39 -0.69
N ASP A 37 -2.59 -14.16 0.55
CA ASP A 37 -3.98 -13.94 1.00
C ASP A 37 -4.40 -12.45 0.93
N LEU A 38 -3.52 -11.53 0.53
CA LEU A 38 -3.91 -10.16 0.21
C LEU A 38 -4.46 -10.10 -1.23
N GLU A 39 -5.77 -10.34 -1.39
CA GLU A 39 -6.51 -10.14 -2.66
C GLU A 39 -6.24 -8.76 -3.30
N VAL A 40 -5.81 -7.78 -2.50
CA VAL A 40 -5.39 -6.43 -2.89
C VAL A 40 -4.13 -6.42 -3.78
N LEU A 41 -3.17 -7.32 -3.54
CA LEU A 41 -1.95 -7.45 -4.37
C LEU A 41 -2.27 -8.03 -5.76
N ASN A 42 -3.31 -8.84 -5.86
CA ASN A 42 -3.79 -9.43 -7.11
C ASN A 42 -4.75 -8.51 -7.90
N SER A 43 -5.17 -7.39 -7.30
CA SER A 43 -6.08 -6.42 -7.93
C SER A 43 -5.38 -5.41 -8.84
N GLY A 44 -4.04 -5.45 -8.92
CA GLY A 44 -3.25 -4.48 -9.69
C GLY A 44 -3.13 -3.10 -9.03
N GLU A 45 -3.82 -2.87 -7.91
CA GLU A 45 -3.81 -1.59 -7.18
C GLU A 45 -2.68 -1.48 -6.15
N CYS A 46 -2.00 -2.58 -5.81
CA CYS A 46 -0.87 -2.62 -4.88
C CYS A 46 0.13 -3.68 -5.32
N VAL A 47 1.42 -3.38 -5.25
CA VAL A 47 2.50 -4.34 -5.50
C VAL A 47 3.61 -4.16 -4.48
N HIS A 48 4.26 -5.26 -4.13
CA HIS A 48 5.43 -5.28 -3.29
C HIS A 48 6.65 -5.64 -4.14
N VAL A 49 7.64 -4.76 -4.22
CA VAL A 49 8.83 -4.92 -5.05
C VAL A 49 10.10 -4.54 -4.31
N GLN A 50 11.19 -5.22 -4.64
CA GLN A 50 12.53 -4.88 -4.17
C GLN A 50 13.40 -4.43 -5.34
N PHE A 51 14.16 -3.36 -5.15
CA PHE A 51 15.08 -2.87 -6.16
C PHE A 51 16.35 -2.29 -5.54
N VAL A 52 17.44 -2.29 -6.31
CA VAL A 52 18.68 -1.64 -5.85
C VAL A 52 18.68 -0.17 -6.24
N GLY A 53 18.93 0.68 -5.24
CA GLY A 53 19.18 2.09 -5.45
C GLY A 53 20.43 2.59 -4.75
N LYS A 54 20.55 3.91 -4.67
CA LYS A 54 21.66 4.56 -3.97
C LYS A 54 21.14 5.41 -2.83
N HIS A 55 21.68 5.20 -1.63
CA HIS A 55 21.43 6.05 -0.46
C HIS A 55 22.76 6.56 0.09
N LYS A 56 22.93 7.89 0.15
CA LYS A 56 24.16 8.54 0.65
C LYS A 56 25.44 7.96 0.03
N GLU A 57 25.45 7.82 -1.30
CA GLU A 57 26.56 7.28 -2.12
C GLU A 57 26.81 5.76 -1.98
N ASN A 58 26.10 5.06 -1.10
CA ASN A 58 26.19 3.62 -0.95
C ASN A 58 25.02 2.93 -1.65
N GLU A 59 25.26 1.73 -2.19
CA GLU A 59 24.21 0.90 -2.74
C GLU A 59 23.39 0.29 -1.59
N VAL A 60 22.09 0.23 -1.78
CA VAL A 60 21.16 -0.30 -0.79
C VAL A 60 19.97 -0.93 -1.52
N ILE A 61 19.40 -1.96 -0.90
CA ILE A 61 18.12 -2.53 -1.30
C ILE A 61 17.01 -1.63 -0.77
N TYR A 62 16.18 -1.14 -1.68
CA TYR A 62 14.91 -0.52 -1.33
C TYR A 62 13.84 -1.59 -1.39
N ASP A 63 13.09 -1.69 -0.30
CA ASP A 63 11.93 -2.55 -0.14
C ASP A 63 10.70 -1.66 -0.29
N ALA A 64 9.96 -1.80 -1.38
CA ALA A 64 8.98 -0.80 -1.80
C ALA A 64 7.59 -1.40 -1.99
N ILE A 65 6.63 -0.83 -1.27
CA ILE A 65 5.21 -1.08 -1.47
C ILE A 65 4.68 0.08 -2.31
N ILE A 66 4.24 -0.22 -3.53
CA ILE A 66 3.73 0.76 -4.48
C ILE A 66 2.24 0.50 -4.65
N TYR A 67 1.42 1.53 -4.41
CA TYR A 67 -0.03 1.41 -4.47
C TYR A 67 -0.68 2.64 -5.11
N THR A 68 -1.89 2.43 -5.63
CA THR A 68 -2.66 3.49 -6.29
C THR A 68 -3.20 4.48 -5.27
N LEU A 69 -3.34 5.72 -5.70
CA LEU A 69 -3.95 6.78 -4.92
C LEU A 69 -5.43 6.47 -4.60
N ARG A 70 -6.09 5.73 -5.49
CA ARG A 70 -7.46 5.25 -5.31
C ARG A 70 -7.55 4.24 -4.17
N LEU A 71 -6.63 3.27 -4.10
CA LEU A 71 -6.59 2.31 -3.00
C LEU A 71 -6.34 3.03 -1.66
N HIS A 72 -5.38 3.96 -1.63
CA HIS A 72 -5.11 4.75 -0.43
C HIS A 72 -6.34 5.53 0.05
N HIS A 73 -7.06 6.17 -0.87
CA HIS A 73 -8.32 6.85 -0.56
C HIS A 73 -9.36 5.89 0.01
N SER A 74 -9.58 4.75 -0.64
CA SER A 74 -10.51 3.72 -0.19
C SER A 74 -10.22 3.26 1.23
N SER A 75 -8.95 2.98 1.54
CA SER A 75 -8.51 2.60 2.90
C SER A 75 -8.85 3.68 3.93
N LEU A 76 -8.52 4.96 3.66
CA LEU A 76 -8.81 6.05 4.59
C LEU A 76 -10.30 6.30 4.80
N VAL A 77 -11.10 6.17 3.73
CA VAL A 77 -12.57 6.27 3.81
C VAL A 77 -13.11 5.14 4.66
N TYR A 78 -12.68 3.90 4.41
CA TYR A 78 -13.09 2.73 5.17
C TYR A 78 -12.72 2.86 6.66
N GLU A 79 -11.48 3.27 6.97
CA GLU A 79 -11.03 3.51 8.34
C GLU A 79 -11.90 4.54 9.05
N MET A 80 -12.19 5.68 8.39
CA MET A 80 -13.05 6.73 8.94
C MET A 80 -14.49 6.26 9.16
N ALA A 81 -15.04 5.48 8.22
CA ALA A 81 -16.36 4.89 8.34
C ALA A 81 -16.40 3.87 9.50
N MET A 82 -15.40 3.00 9.59
CA MET A 82 -15.24 2.01 10.65
C MET A 82 -15.11 2.64 12.04
N GLU A 83 -14.43 3.78 12.17
CA GLU A 83 -14.42 4.53 13.42
C GLU A 83 -15.81 4.99 13.84
N LYS A 84 -16.66 5.44 12.90
CA LYS A 84 -18.06 5.82 13.16
C LYS A 84 -18.92 4.58 13.48
N VAL A 85 -18.70 3.45 12.81
CA VAL A 85 -19.34 2.16 13.14
C VAL A 85 -18.97 1.74 14.56
N LYS A 86 -17.69 1.68 14.92
CA LYS A 86 -17.22 1.30 16.27
C LYS A 86 -17.79 2.21 17.37
N LYS A 87 -18.06 3.50 17.07
CA LYS A 87 -18.73 4.43 18.00
C LYS A 87 -20.21 4.10 18.20
N SER A 88 -20.91 3.68 17.15
CA SER A 88 -22.35 3.38 17.19
C SER A 88 -22.62 1.95 17.66
N PHE A 89 -21.76 1.02 17.27
CA PHE A 89 -21.82 -0.41 17.52
C PHE A 89 -20.49 -0.91 18.13
N PRO A 90 -20.21 -0.60 19.40
CA PRO A 90 -18.94 -0.96 20.06
C PRO A 90 -18.72 -2.47 20.22
N GLN A 91 -19.76 -3.27 20.00
CA GLN A 91 -19.72 -4.73 20.02
C GLN A 91 -19.34 -5.35 18.67
N TYR A 92 -19.35 -4.55 17.59
CA TYR A 92 -18.97 -4.99 16.26
C TYR A 92 -17.46 -5.19 16.18
N ILE A 93 -17.05 -6.34 15.68
CA ILE A 93 -15.66 -6.67 15.36
C ILE A 93 -15.60 -6.97 13.86
N PRO A 94 -14.80 -6.20 13.08
CA PRO A 94 -14.61 -6.45 11.65
C PRO A 94 -13.98 -7.82 11.42
N VAL A 95 -14.26 -8.42 10.26
CA VAL A 95 -13.94 -9.83 9.94
C VAL A 95 -12.49 -10.18 10.23
N GLU A 96 -11.56 -9.29 9.88
CA GLU A 96 -10.12 -9.42 10.07
C GLU A 96 -9.71 -9.55 11.54
N GLU A 97 -10.45 -8.90 12.45
CA GLU A 97 -10.20 -8.91 13.89
C GLU A 97 -11.02 -9.99 14.63
N ARG A 98 -11.89 -10.73 13.92
CA ARG A 98 -12.79 -11.69 14.55
C ARG A 98 -12.02 -12.89 15.10
N LYS A 99 -12.26 -13.18 16.38
CA LYS A 99 -11.84 -14.44 16.98
C LYS A 99 -12.77 -15.57 16.54
N PRO A 100 -12.32 -16.83 16.51
CA PRO A 100 -13.16 -17.98 16.11
C PRO A 100 -14.41 -18.20 17.00
N ASP A 101 -14.46 -17.61 18.19
CA ASP A 101 -15.61 -17.67 19.10
C ASP A 101 -16.54 -16.45 18.99
N TYR A 102 -16.20 -15.46 18.15
CA TYR A 102 -17.02 -14.27 17.96
C TYR A 102 -18.36 -14.64 17.32
N ARG A 103 -19.44 -14.14 17.91
CA ARG A 103 -20.80 -14.30 17.38
C ARG A 103 -21.53 -12.97 17.49
N ILE A 104 -22.11 -12.57 16.38
CA ILE A 104 -23.05 -11.46 16.28
C ILE A 104 -24.38 -11.99 15.76
N ASP A 105 -25.46 -11.30 16.10
CA ASP A 105 -26.76 -11.60 15.51
C ASP A 105 -26.75 -11.21 14.03
N ALA A 106 -27.32 -12.05 13.16
CA ALA A 106 -27.27 -11.84 11.72
C ALA A 106 -28.05 -10.59 11.29
N GLU A 107 -29.17 -10.26 11.95
CA GLU A 107 -29.96 -9.05 11.63
C GLU A 107 -29.17 -7.79 12.02
N LEU A 108 -28.43 -7.84 13.12
CA LEU A 108 -27.57 -6.75 13.55
C LEU A 108 -26.33 -6.62 12.66
N GLU A 109 -25.75 -7.73 12.20
CA GLU A 109 -24.63 -7.71 11.26
C GLU A 109 -25.02 -7.02 9.96
N GLU A 110 -26.16 -7.39 9.37
CA GLU A 110 -26.70 -6.75 8.17
C GLU A 110 -26.96 -5.25 8.39
N GLU A 111 -27.53 -4.86 9.54
CA GLU A 111 -27.73 -3.44 9.88
C GLU A 111 -26.40 -2.67 9.94
N ILE A 112 -25.35 -3.28 10.50
CA ILE A 112 -24.03 -2.66 10.60
C ILE A 112 -23.36 -2.56 9.23
N GLU A 113 -23.48 -3.58 8.40
CA GLU A 113 -22.94 -3.57 7.04
C GLU A 113 -23.62 -2.48 6.19
N LEU A 114 -24.95 -2.36 6.27
CA LEU A 114 -25.69 -1.28 5.63
C LEU A 114 -25.25 0.10 6.14
N PHE A 115 -25.13 0.25 7.46
CA PHE A 115 -24.68 1.49 8.06
C PHE A 115 -23.25 1.85 7.66
N LEU A 116 -22.35 0.87 7.53
CA LEU A 116 -20.99 1.07 7.05
C LEU A 116 -21.00 1.57 5.60
N THR A 117 -21.78 0.95 4.72
CA THR A 117 -21.94 1.38 3.32
C THR A 117 -22.46 2.81 3.24
N GLU A 118 -23.53 3.15 3.96
CA GLU A 118 -24.08 4.52 3.99
C GLU A 118 -23.04 5.55 4.48
N LEU A 119 -22.19 5.17 5.45
CA LEU A 119 -21.13 6.04 5.94
C LEU A 119 -20.01 6.25 4.92
N ILE A 120 -19.64 5.20 4.17
CA ILE A 120 -18.66 5.30 3.09
C ILE A 120 -19.19 6.26 2.02
N GLU A 121 -20.42 6.06 1.56
CA GLU A 121 -21.08 6.95 0.59
C GLU A 121 -21.15 8.40 1.08
N GLU A 122 -21.53 8.63 2.34
CA GLU A 122 -21.54 9.97 2.95
C GLU A 122 -20.15 10.62 2.93
N ILE A 123 -19.11 9.86 3.29
CA ILE A 123 -17.73 10.37 3.36
C ILE A 123 -17.21 10.72 1.95
N GLU A 124 -17.50 9.86 0.97
CA GLU A 124 -17.13 10.09 -0.43
C GLU A 124 -17.91 11.29 -1.03
N GLU A 125 -19.23 11.37 -0.84
CA GLU A 125 -20.07 12.47 -1.34
C GLU A 125 -19.65 13.83 -0.74
N THR A 126 -19.29 13.84 0.54
CA THR A 126 -18.86 15.08 1.21
C THR A 126 -17.41 15.46 0.94
N GLU A 127 -16.67 14.66 0.17
CA GLU A 127 -15.23 14.81 -0.07
C GLU A 127 -14.44 15.00 1.24
N ALA A 128 -14.85 14.31 2.30
CA ALA A 128 -14.26 14.48 3.64
C ALA A 128 -12.83 13.93 3.70
N VAL A 129 -12.49 12.99 2.82
CA VAL A 129 -11.14 12.45 2.63
C VAL A 129 -10.57 13.01 1.34
N LYS A 130 -9.34 13.53 1.42
CA LYS A 130 -8.57 13.97 0.26
C LYS A 130 -7.16 13.42 0.36
N VAL A 131 -6.69 12.88 -0.74
CA VAL A 131 -5.39 12.22 -0.84
C VAL A 131 -4.55 12.87 -1.94
N GLN A 132 -3.24 12.74 -1.81
CA GLN A 132 -2.29 13.18 -2.83
C GLN A 132 -1.16 12.16 -2.93
N GLU A 133 -0.45 12.18 -4.04
CA GLU A 133 0.76 11.37 -4.18
C GLU A 133 1.75 11.72 -3.06
N HIS A 134 2.35 10.67 -2.50
CA HIS A 134 3.33 10.80 -1.44
C HIS A 134 4.26 9.60 -1.45
N ILE A 135 5.44 9.81 -0.86
CA ILE A 135 6.40 8.75 -0.61
C ILE A 135 6.82 8.86 0.83
N GLU A 136 6.62 7.79 1.58
CA GLU A 136 7.20 7.63 2.91
C GLU A 136 8.46 6.79 2.80
N ILE A 137 9.51 7.20 3.51
CA ILE A 137 10.81 6.54 3.47
C ILE A 137 11.19 6.22 4.90
N ASP A 138 11.28 4.93 5.22
CA ASP A 138 11.76 4.49 6.52
C ASP A 138 13.22 4.03 6.45
N HIS A 139 14.10 4.85 7.03
CA HIS A 139 15.53 4.58 7.11
C HIS A 139 15.92 3.68 8.29
N GLU A 140 15.00 3.42 9.21
CA GLU A 140 15.23 2.58 10.39
C GLU A 140 14.78 1.13 10.19
N PHE A 141 14.31 0.80 8.97
CA PHE A 141 13.84 -0.51 8.59
C PHE A 141 14.90 -1.62 8.76
N GLU A 142 14.45 -2.83 9.08
CA GLU A 142 15.33 -3.95 9.45
C GLU A 142 16.09 -4.52 8.23
N TYR A 143 15.52 -4.38 7.02
CA TYR A 143 16.07 -4.91 5.77
C TYR A 143 16.11 -3.85 4.64
N GLY A 144 17.22 -3.15 4.52
CA GLY A 144 17.42 -2.08 3.55
C GLY A 144 16.78 -0.77 3.99
N ILE A 145 16.06 -0.14 3.07
CA ILE A 145 15.24 1.05 3.31
C ILE A 145 13.84 0.75 2.80
N SER A 146 12.84 0.91 3.65
CA SER A 146 11.44 0.73 3.25
C SER A 146 10.90 1.99 2.57
N LEU A 147 10.10 1.80 1.52
CA LEU A 147 9.43 2.83 0.75
C LEU A 147 7.93 2.50 0.64
N ASP A 148 7.09 3.43 1.10
CA ASP A 148 5.66 3.42 0.79
C ASP A 148 5.39 4.46 -0.28
N VAL A 149 4.92 4.04 -1.45
CA VAL A 149 4.81 4.89 -2.63
C VAL A 149 3.36 4.91 -3.09
N CYS A 150 2.72 6.07 -2.93
CA CYS A 150 1.36 6.29 -3.38
C CYS A 150 1.35 7.11 -4.68
N LEU A 151 0.87 6.51 -5.78
CA LEU A 151 0.87 7.11 -7.12
C LEU A 151 -0.54 7.28 -7.67
N ASN A 152 -0.80 8.38 -8.36
CA ASN A 152 -2.06 8.66 -9.03
C ASN A 152 -2.10 8.00 -10.42
N VAL A 153 -2.20 6.68 -10.42
CA VAL A 153 -2.34 5.84 -11.61
C VAL A 153 -3.51 4.87 -11.43
N GLU A 154 -4.05 4.36 -12.54
CA GLU A 154 -5.17 3.41 -12.51
C GLU A 154 -4.75 2.03 -12.01
N GLU A 155 -3.54 1.58 -12.39
CA GLU A 155 -2.98 0.27 -12.04
C GLU A 155 -1.45 0.41 -11.89
N ILE A 156 -0.86 -0.40 -11.00
CA ILE A 156 0.59 -0.48 -10.83
C ILE A 156 1.16 -1.53 -11.79
N SER A 157 1.39 -1.13 -13.03
CA SER A 157 2.02 -1.98 -14.05
C SER A 157 3.55 -1.97 -13.94
N GLU A 158 4.20 -2.95 -14.57
CA GLU A 158 5.67 -3.02 -14.70
C GLU A 158 6.25 -1.69 -15.25
N GLU A 159 5.58 -1.05 -16.21
CA GLU A 159 6.01 0.22 -16.78
C GLU A 159 6.02 1.37 -15.75
N VAL A 160 5.02 1.39 -14.86
CA VAL A 160 4.93 2.37 -13.76
C VAL A 160 6.05 2.15 -12.75
N ILE A 161 6.32 0.89 -12.41
CA ILE A 161 7.38 0.51 -11.46
C ILE A 161 8.75 0.90 -12.03
N GLU A 162 9.03 0.58 -13.30
CA GLU A 162 10.27 0.96 -13.98
C GLU A 162 10.45 2.48 -14.06
N ASP A 163 9.42 3.24 -14.45
CA ASP A 163 9.49 4.72 -14.47
C ASP A 163 9.77 5.28 -13.08
N PHE A 164 9.06 4.77 -12.07
CA PHE A 164 9.26 5.16 -10.68
C PHE A 164 10.71 4.91 -10.25
N ILE A 165 11.23 3.68 -10.41
CA ILE A 165 12.59 3.32 -10.00
C ILE A 165 13.63 4.17 -10.73
N ALA A 166 13.47 4.37 -12.04
CA ALA A 166 14.39 5.18 -12.83
C ALA A 166 14.40 6.64 -12.37
N ARG A 167 13.24 7.23 -12.09
CA ARG A 167 13.11 8.62 -11.62
C ARG A 167 13.55 8.80 -10.18
N PHE A 168 13.27 7.82 -9.32
CA PHE A 168 13.71 7.78 -7.93
C PHE A 168 15.23 7.71 -7.85
N ASN A 169 15.86 6.76 -8.55
CA ASN A 169 17.32 6.60 -8.57
C ASN A 169 18.07 7.75 -9.25
N SER A 170 17.46 8.41 -10.24
CA SER A 170 18.02 9.62 -10.87
C SER A 170 17.74 10.89 -10.08
N ASN A 171 17.00 10.80 -8.97
CA ASN A 171 16.64 11.93 -8.11
C ASN A 171 15.84 13.02 -8.88
N THR A 172 15.09 12.60 -9.90
CA THR A 172 14.24 13.45 -10.77
C THR A 172 12.74 13.25 -10.54
N LEU A 173 12.38 12.35 -9.62
CA LEU A 173 11.00 12.08 -9.27
C LEU A 173 10.30 13.35 -8.79
N THR A 174 9.12 13.60 -9.35
CA THR A 174 8.27 14.74 -9.00
C THR A 174 6.87 14.19 -8.83
N LEU A 175 6.38 14.29 -7.60
CA LEU A 175 5.04 13.86 -7.21
C LEU A 175 4.02 14.96 -7.49
N ASP A 176 2.83 14.54 -7.89
CA ASP A 176 1.67 15.39 -8.05
C ASP A 176 1.17 15.87 -6.68
N LYS A 177 0.94 17.19 -6.57
CA LYS A 177 0.51 17.85 -5.32
C LYS A 177 -0.98 18.18 -5.32
N THR A 178 -1.70 17.74 -6.33
CA THR A 178 -3.14 17.92 -6.43
C THR A 178 -3.80 17.00 -5.42
N MET A 179 -4.79 17.54 -4.72
CA MET A 179 -5.62 16.76 -3.79
C MET A 179 -6.76 16.14 -4.58
N TYR A 180 -6.86 14.82 -4.52
CA TYR A 180 -7.90 14.02 -5.17
C TYR A 180 -8.88 13.49 -4.12
N SER A 181 -10.13 13.37 -4.51
CA SER A 181 -11.19 12.63 -3.81
C SER A 181 -11.78 11.67 -4.84
N PHE A 182 -12.06 10.45 -4.43
CA PHE A 182 -12.66 9.45 -5.30
C PHE A 182 -14.07 9.12 -4.80
N THR A 183 -14.93 8.73 -5.73
CA THR A 183 -16.28 8.24 -5.42
C THR A 183 -16.44 6.91 -6.14
N ASN A 184 -16.91 5.89 -5.44
CA ASN A 184 -17.35 4.65 -6.07
C ASN A 184 -18.76 4.84 -6.62
N ASP A 185 -18.88 5.59 -7.71
CA ASP A 185 -20.10 5.58 -8.51
C ASP A 185 -20.09 4.25 -9.27
N GLU A 186 -20.81 3.23 -8.77
CA GLU A 186 -21.27 2.15 -9.64
C GLU A 186 -22.03 2.87 -10.77
N PRO A 187 -21.65 2.72 -12.05
CA PRO A 187 -22.36 3.39 -13.11
C PRO A 187 -23.83 2.97 -13.04
N GLU A 188 -24.71 3.90 -12.69
CA GLU A 188 -26.16 3.70 -12.77
C GLU A 188 -26.49 3.30 -14.23
N GLU A 189 -26.71 2.01 -14.50
CA GLU A 189 -27.29 1.52 -15.77
C GLU A 189 -28.80 1.75 -15.84
#